data_AF-A0A2E6WAX1-F1
#
_entry.id   AF-A0A2E6WAX1-F1
#
_cell.length_a   1.000
_cell.length_b   1.000
_cell.length_c   1.000
_cell.angle_alpha   90.00
_cell.angle_beta   90.00
_cell.angle_gamma   90.00
#
_symmetry.space_group_name_H-M   'P 1'
#
loop_
_entity.id
_entity.type
_entity.pdbx_description
1 polymer ?
#
loop_
_entity_poly.entity_id
_entity_poly.type
_entity_poly.pdbx_seq_one_letter_code
_entity_poly.pdbx_strand_id
1 'polypeptide(L)'
;MRRKNYQKKYHAGWYAQNGDHRRQQVKDRRRKIKQRYRKYKESLSCEECGHSGKDNAWSLDFDHINPDEKVVSVSHLVSSGYGWERIMEEVQKCRVVCANCHRKKGYHEQRLKEMTGEDLNPTPRPKLSRAQRHKNRRRNKIEQDAAREDALKNKENLSGPKRKNSQ
;
A
#
# COMPACT_ATOMS: atom_id res chain seq x y z
N MET A 1 -35.31 8.02 12.19
CA MET A 1 -34.59 6.75 12.50
C MET A 1 -34.96 5.53 11.63
N ARG A 2 -36.20 5.38 11.12
CA ARG A 2 -36.64 4.20 10.32
C ARG A 2 -35.88 3.94 9.00
N ARG A 3 -35.44 4.99 8.28
CA ARG A 3 -34.83 4.87 6.93
C ARG A 3 -33.42 4.26 6.94
N LYS A 4 -32.59 4.57 7.96
CA LYS A 4 -31.23 4.00 8.13
C LYS A 4 -31.27 2.49 8.43
N ASN A 5 -32.24 2.03 9.23
CA ASN A 5 -32.39 0.61 9.57
C ASN A 5 -32.88 -0.24 8.39
N TYR A 6 -33.72 0.31 7.51
CA TYR A 6 -34.15 -0.36 6.28
C TYR A 6 -32.97 -0.57 5.31
N GLN A 7 -32.17 0.47 5.05
CA GLN A 7 -30.96 0.36 4.22
C GLN A 7 -29.94 -0.66 4.78
N LYS A 8 -29.73 -0.68 6.11
CA LYS A 8 -28.80 -1.61 6.75
C LYS A 8 -29.24 -3.07 6.58
N LYS A 9 -30.54 -3.37 6.75
CA LYS A 9 -31.12 -4.71 6.52
C LYS A 9 -31.10 -5.12 5.05
N TYR A 10 -31.42 -4.21 4.14
CA TYR A 10 -31.39 -4.46 2.70
C TYR A 10 -29.97 -4.79 2.21
N HIS A 11 -28.98 -3.99 2.60
CA HIS A 11 -27.58 -4.29 2.26
C HIS A 11 -27.12 -5.61 2.86
N ALA A 12 -27.47 -5.93 4.11
CA ALA A 12 -27.11 -7.21 4.74
C ALA A 12 -27.64 -8.43 3.95
N GLY A 13 -28.90 -8.38 3.49
CA GLY A 13 -29.48 -9.42 2.63
C GLY A 13 -28.78 -9.52 1.27
N TRP A 14 -28.46 -8.38 0.65
CA TRP A 14 -27.73 -8.34 -0.62
C TRP A 14 -26.33 -8.96 -0.50
N TYR A 15 -25.59 -8.66 0.58
CA TYR A 15 -24.26 -9.24 0.85
C TYR A 15 -24.31 -10.74 1.19
N ALA A 16 -25.38 -11.21 1.84
CA ALA A 16 -25.57 -12.63 2.12
C ALA A 16 -25.81 -13.44 0.83
N GLN A 17 -26.57 -12.89 -0.12
CA GLN A 17 -26.90 -13.57 -1.39
C GLN A 17 -25.83 -13.38 -2.48
N ASN A 18 -25.14 -12.24 -2.52
CA ASN A 18 -24.18 -11.89 -3.58
C ASN A 18 -22.72 -11.89 -3.10
N GLY A 19 -22.48 -12.24 -1.84
CA GLY A 19 -21.15 -12.19 -1.21
C GLY A 19 -20.13 -13.05 -1.94
N ASP A 20 -20.49 -14.29 -2.28
CA ASP A 20 -19.59 -15.22 -2.97
C ASP A 20 -19.28 -14.79 -4.40
N HIS A 21 -20.30 -14.38 -5.15
CA HIS A 21 -20.10 -13.86 -6.50
C HIS A 21 -19.19 -12.63 -6.49
N ARG A 22 -19.40 -11.69 -5.56
CA ARG A 22 -18.54 -10.51 -5.41
C ARG A 22 -17.11 -10.88 -4.97
N ARG A 23 -16.95 -11.83 -4.03
CA ARG A 23 -15.64 -12.35 -3.62
C ARG A 23 -14.89 -12.93 -4.81
N GLN A 24 -15.58 -13.72 -5.63
CA GLN A 24 -15.02 -14.35 -6.82
C GLN A 24 -14.61 -13.30 -7.85
N GLN A 25 -15.47 -12.31 -8.15
CA GLN A 25 -15.13 -11.20 -9.04
C GLN A 25 -13.89 -10.42 -8.58
N VAL A 26 -13.77 -10.13 -7.28
CA VAL A 26 -12.59 -9.45 -6.71
C VAL A 26 -11.34 -10.31 -6.86
N LYS A 27 -11.45 -11.62 -6.62
CA LYS A 27 -10.35 -12.58 -6.79
C LYS A 27 -9.88 -12.63 -8.25
N ASP A 28 -10.82 -12.71 -9.19
CA ASP A 28 -10.52 -12.78 -10.63
C ASP A 28 -9.91 -11.47 -11.14
N ARG A 29 -10.44 -10.31 -10.69
CA ARG A 29 -9.85 -9.01 -10.97
C ARG A 29 -8.39 -8.94 -10.51
N ARG A 30 -8.12 -9.34 -9.25
CA ARG A 30 -6.75 -9.35 -8.70
C ARG A 30 -5.84 -10.29 -9.48
N ARG A 31 -6.33 -11.46 -9.90
CA ARG A 31 -5.57 -12.40 -10.74
C ARG A 31 -5.20 -11.77 -12.08
N LYS A 32 -6.15 -11.13 -12.76
CA LYS A 32 -5.93 -10.46 -14.05
C LYS A 32 -4.90 -9.33 -13.92
N ILE A 33 -5.02 -8.49 -12.89
CA ILE A 33 -4.07 -7.41 -12.63
C ILE A 33 -2.66 -7.95 -12.36
N LYS A 34 -2.52 -9.00 -11.52
CA LYS A 34 -1.22 -9.63 -11.25
C LYS A 34 -0.59 -10.22 -12.51
N GLN A 35 -1.38 -10.86 -13.37
CA GLN A 35 -0.88 -11.40 -14.64
C GLN A 35 -0.42 -10.28 -15.59
N ARG A 36 -1.22 -9.22 -15.72
CA ARG A 36 -0.86 -8.05 -16.53
C ARG A 36 0.41 -7.39 -16.01
N TYR A 37 0.51 -7.21 -14.69
CA TYR A 37 1.70 -6.65 -14.04
C TYR A 37 2.94 -7.51 -14.24
N ARG A 38 2.82 -8.84 -14.14
CA ARG A 38 3.93 -9.76 -14.44
C ARG A 38 4.40 -9.60 -15.89
N LYS A 39 3.49 -9.65 -16.86
CA LYS A 39 3.82 -9.46 -18.28
C LYS A 39 4.49 -8.12 -18.55
N TYR A 40 4.01 -7.06 -17.90
CA TYR A 40 4.63 -5.75 -17.98
C TYR A 40 6.08 -5.77 -17.45
N LYS A 41 6.35 -6.46 -16.34
CA LYS A 41 7.72 -6.61 -15.84
C LYS A 41 8.61 -7.50 -16.72
N GLU A 42 8.04 -8.45 -17.46
CA GLU A 42 8.79 -9.30 -18.40
C GLU A 42 9.42 -8.49 -19.55
N SER A 43 8.83 -7.35 -19.92
CA SER A 43 9.40 -6.44 -20.93
C SER A 43 10.40 -5.42 -20.38
N LEU A 44 10.73 -5.46 -19.09
CA LEU A 44 11.61 -4.48 -18.46
C LEU A 44 12.97 -5.09 -18.11
N SER A 45 13.92 -4.22 -17.82
CA SER A 45 15.23 -4.57 -17.28
C SER A 45 15.57 -3.63 -16.14
N CYS A 46 16.40 -4.09 -15.21
CA CYS A 46 16.98 -3.25 -14.17
C CYS A 46 17.79 -2.11 -14.82
N GLU A 47 17.49 -0.86 -14.46
CA GLU A 47 18.18 0.33 -14.97
C GLU A 47 19.64 0.40 -14.47
N GLU A 48 19.94 -0.19 -13.31
CA GLU A 48 21.28 -0.15 -12.69
C GLU A 48 22.25 -1.22 -13.23
N CYS A 49 21.75 -2.42 -13.53
CA CYS A 49 22.61 -3.57 -13.88
C CYS A 49 22.17 -4.34 -15.12
N GLY A 50 21.14 -3.87 -15.83
CA GLY A 50 20.64 -4.51 -17.04
C GLY A 50 19.94 -5.86 -16.85
N HIS A 51 19.75 -6.33 -15.60
CA HIS A 51 19.10 -7.61 -15.34
C HIS A 51 17.70 -7.67 -15.97
N SER A 52 17.51 -8.57 -16.94
CA SER A 52 16.28 -8.68 -17.72
C SER A 52 15.15 -9.34 -16.93
N GLY A 53 13.95 -8.78 -17.05
CA GLY A 53 12.72 -9.33 -16.50
C GLY A 53 12.11 -10.46 -17.31
N LYS A 54 12.57 -10.74 -18.53
CA LYS A 54 11.94 -11.69 -19.47
C LYS A 54 11.54 -13.02 -18.84
N ASP A 55 12.49 -13.64 -18.15
CA ASP A 55 12.27 -14.90 -17.42
C ASP A 55 12.24 -14.71 -15.91
N ASN A 56 12.56 -13.50 -15.43
CA ASN A 56 12.80 -13.20 -14.02
C ASN A 56 11.97 -12.01 -13.53
N ALA A 57 10.77 -11.78 -14.06
CA ALA A 57 9.96 -10.61 -13.70
C ALA A 57 9.74 -10.46 -12.18
N TRP A 58 9.76 -11.54 -11.41
CA TRP A 58 9.68 -11.50 -9.94
C TRP A 58 10.90 -10.87 -9.26
N SER A 59 12.05 -10.78 -9.92
CA SER A 59 13.28 -10.17 -9.39
C SER A 59 13.31 -8.66 -9.55
N LEU A 60 12.43 -8.09 -10.38
CA LEU A 60 12.30 -6.65 -10.61
C LEU A 60 11.29 -6.02 -9.64
N ASP A 61 11.70 -4.88 -9.10
CA ASP A 61 10.95 -4.00 -8.21
C ASP A 61 10.93 -2.57 -8.77
N PHE A 62 9.93 -1.79 -8.31
CA PHE A 62 9.80 -0.37 -8.63
C PHE A 62 10.24 0.44 -7.42
N ASP A 63 11.36 1.14 -7.56
CA ASP A 63 11.96 1.99 -6.55
C ASP A 63 11.61 3.45 -6.85
N HIS A 64 11.00 4.14 -5.90
CA HIS A 64 10.61 5.54 -6.08
C HIS A 64 11.84 6.41 -6.28
N ILE A 65 11.80 7.27 -7.30
CA ILE A 65 12.90 8.22 -7.59
C ILE A 65 12.97 9.25 -6.47
N ASN A 66 11.81 9.80 -6.08
CA ASN A 66 11.66 10.68 -4.92
C ASN A 66 10.94 9.94 -3.78
N PRO A 67 11.61 9.66 -2.65
CA PRO A 67 10.98 9.00 -1.50
C PRO A 67 9.79 9.76 -0.91
N ASP A 68 9.77 11.10 -1.00
CA ASP A 68 8.72 11.93 -0.40
C ASP A 68 7.40 11.91 -1.18
N GLU A 69 7.46 11.54 -2.46
CA GLU A 69 6.28 11.38 -3.31
C GLU A 69 5.63 10.00 -3.16
N LYS A 70 6.25 9.10 -2.39
CA LYS A 70 5.75 7.75 -2.16
C LYS A 70 4.54 7.77 -1.23
N VAL A 71 3.36 7.71 -1.84
CA VAL A 71 2.10 7.50 -1.10
C VAL A 71 1.83 6.01 -0.87
N VAL A 72 2.17 5.16 -1.85
CA VAL A 72 1.86 3.72 -1.81
C VAL A 72 2.79 2.95 -2.75
N SER A 73 3.16 1.71 -2.42
CA SER A 73 3.99 0.92 -3.34
C SER A 73 3.18 0.35 -4.51
N VAL A 74 3.81 0.25 -5.68
CA VAL A 74 3.22 -0.41 -6.88
C VAL A 74 2.76 -1.83 -6.55
N SER A 75 3.57 -2.60 -5.81
CA SER A 75 3.22 -3.96 -5.35
C SER A 75 1.97 -3.99 -4.45
N HIS A 76 1.74 -2.95 -3.63
CA HIS A 76 0.51 -2.84 -2.85
C HIS A 76 -0.70 -2.58 -3.75
N LEU A 77 -0.59 -1.66 -4.72
CA LEU A 77 -1.68 -1.37 -5.66
C LEU A 77 -2.10 -2.61 -6.46
N VAL A 78 -1.13 -3.38 -6.95
CA VAL A 78 -1.34 -4.63 -7.69
C VAL A 78 -2.01 -5.69 -6.81
N SER A 79 -1.51 -5.90 -5.59
CA SER A 79 -2.04 -6.93 -4.68
C SER A 79 -3.43 -6.61 -4.15
N SER A 80 -3.72 -5.33 -3.91
CA SER A 80 -5.04 -4.83 -3.51
C SER A 80 -6.04 -4.83 -4.66
N GLY A 81 -5.58 -4.80 -5.91
CA GLY A 81 -6.39 -4.89 -7.12
C GLY A 81 -6.89 -3.54 -7.63
N TYR A 82 -6.10 -2.47 -7.47
CA TYR A 82 -6.41 -1.14 -7.99
C TYR A 82 -6.53 -1.11 -9.53
N GLY A 83 -7.11 -0.05 -10.09
CA GLY A 83 -7.20 0.14 -11.54
C GLY A 83 -5.81 0.15 -12.19
N TRP A 84 -5.72 -0.30 -13.45
CA TRP A 84 -4.43 -0.40 -14.13
C TRP A 84 -3.81 0.97 -14.37
N GLU A 85 -4.64 1.96 -14.69
CA GLU A 85 -4.25 3.35 -14.93
C GLU A 85 -3.53 3.91 -13.70
N ARG A 86 -4.14 3.75 -12.52
CA ARG A 86 -3.55 4.17 -11.24
C ARG A 86 -2.26 3.42 -10.89
N ILE A 87 -2.14 2.16 -11.30
CA ILE A 87 -0.89 1.41 -11.12
C ILE A 87 0.20 2.04 -12.00
N MET A 88 -0.12 2.39 -13.25
CA MET A 88 0.83 2.99 -14.18
C MET A 88 1.24 4.41 -13.79
N GLU A 89 0.32 5.22 -13.26
CA GLU A 89 0.63 6.54 -12.67
C GLU A 89 1.70 6.43 -11.57
N GLU A 90 1.63 5.39 -10.74
CA GLU A 90 2.62 5.18 -9.69
C GLU A 90 3.94 4.61 -10.24
N VAL A 91 3.87 3.74 -11.25
CA VAL A 91 5.05 3.21 -11.95
C VAL A 91 5.87 4.34 -12.59
N GLN A 92 5.24 5.37 -13.15
CA GLN A 92 5.93 6.51 -13.78
C GLN A 92 6.81 7.31 -12.81
N LYS A 93 6.54 7.24 -11.50
CA LYS A 93 7.35 7.89 -10.45
C LYS A 93 8.49 7.02 -9.94
N CYS A 94 8.60 5.80 -10.48
CA CYS A 94 9.56 4.81 -10.05
C CYS A 94 10.55 4.51 -11.17
N ARG A 95 11.77 4.15 -10.77
CA ARG A 95 12.73 3.45 -11.61
C ARG A 95 12.63 1.95 -11.42
N VAL A 96 13.00 1.19 -12.44
CA VAL A 96 13.01 -0.27 -12.42
C VAL A 96 14.36 -0.75 -11.91
N VAL A 97 14.36 -1.46 -10.78
CA VAL A 97 15.58 -2.03 -10.19
C VAL A 97 15.38 -3.50 -9.86
N CYS A 98 16.43 -4.31 -9.94
CA CYS A 98 16.35 -5.67 -9.42
C CYS A 98 16.45 -5.66 -7.89
N ALA A 99 15.94 -6.71 -7.24
CA ALA A 99 15.92 -6.86 -5.79
C ALA A 99 17.32 -6.73 -5.15
N ASN A 100 18.38 -7.09 -5.88
CA ASN A 100 19.75 -6.96 -5.39
C ASN A 100 20.24 -5.51 -5.44
N CYS A 101 20.02 -4.79 -6.55
CA CYS A 101 20.36 -3.37 -6.65
C CYS A 101 19.55 -2.52 -5.67
N HIS A 102 18.26 -2.83 -5.50
CA HIS A 102 17.40 -2.16 -4.53
C HIS A 102 17.92 -2.31 -3.09
N ARG A 103 18.34 -3.53 -2.69
CA ARG A 103 18.95 -3.76 -1.37
C ARG A 103 20.27 -3.02 -1.22
N LYS A 104 21.14 -3.06 -2.24
CA LYS A 104 22.43 -2.35 -2.22
C LYS A 104 22.23 -0.85 -2.00
N LYS A 105 21.30 -0.21 -2.72
CA LYS A 105 20.92 1.20 -2.51
C LYS A 105 20.59 1.46 -1.04
N GLY A 106 19.67 0.69 -0.46
CA GLY A 106 19.28 0.86 0.95
C GLY A 106 20.47 0.72 1.93
N TYR A 107 21.37 -0.23 1.70
CA TYR A 107 22.59 -0.37 2.50
C TYR A 107 23.53 0.83 2.35
N HIS A 108 23.72 1.34 1.13
CA HIS A 108 24.56 2.51 0.87
C HIS A 108 23.99 3.77 1.50
N GLU A 109 22.68 4.02 1.33
CA GLU A 109 22.00 5.17 1.93
C GLU A 109 22.08 5.15 3.46
N GLN A 110 21.85 3.98 4.07
CA GLN A 110 21.98 3.84 5.52
C GLN A 110 23.42 4.11 5.97
N ARG A 111 24.41 3.53 5.28
CA ARG A 111 25.82 3.72 5.61
C ARG A 111 26.28 5.17 5.44
N LEU A 112 25.76 5.88 4.43
CA LEU A 112 26.04 7.29 4.25
C LEU A 112 25.52 8.12 5.42
N LYS A 113 24.29 7.86 5.88
CA LYS A 113 23.71 8.52 7.07
C LYS A 113 24.52 8.27 8.34
N GLU A 114 25.04 7.04 8.50
CA GLU A 114 25.94 6.69 9.59
C GLU A 114 27.27 7.46 9.51
N MET A 115 27.82 7.67 8.30
CA MET A 115 29.08 8.39 8.08
C MET A 115 28.95 9.91 8.17
N THR A 116 27.81 10.50 7.76
CA THR A 116 27.57 11.95 7.81
C THR A 116 27.16 12.43 9.21
N GLY A 117 26.88 11.51 10.14
CA GLY A 117 26.48 11.84 11.50
C GLY A 117 25.08 12.46 11.61
N GLU A 118 24.28 12.42 10.55
CA GLU A 118 22.88 12.87 10.57
C GLU A 118 22.01 11.96 11.46
N ASP A 119 22.44 10.72 11.68
CA ASP A 119 21.87 9.78 12.66
C ASP A 119 22.62 9.85 14.00
N LEU A 120 22.38 10.89 14.82
CA LEU A 120 22.98 10.98 16.18
C LEU A 120 22.36 10.03 17.23
N ASN A 121 21.57 9.02 16.85
CA ASN A 121 21.34 7.83 17.69
C ASN A 121 20.55 6.71 16.97
N PRO A 122 21.19 5.80 16.22
CA PRO A 122 20.55 4.53 15.92
C PRO A 122 20.61 3.69 17.19
N THR A 123 19.66 3.89 18.12
CA THR A 123 19.52 2.94 19.24
C THR A 123 19.46 1.53 18.63
N PRO A 124 20.33 0.59 19.04
CA PRO A 124 20.24 -0.78 18.56
C PRO A 124 18.82 -1.23 18.79
N ARG A 125 18.10 -1.62 17.72
CA ARG A 125 16.69 -2.00 17.81
C ARG A 125 16.59 -3.00 18.97
N PRO A 126 15.92 -2.65 20.09
CA PRO A 126 16.11 -3.37 21.34
C PRO A 126 15.74 -4.83 21.09
N LYS A 127 16.58 -5.77 21.56
CA LYS A 127 16.31 -7.20 21.47
C LYS A 127 15.13 -7.54 22.38
N LEU A 128 13.93 -7.18 21.94
CA LEU A 128 12.68 -7.44 22.64
C LEU A 128 12.39 -8.93 22.59
N SER A 129 12.07 -9.51 23.75
CA SER A 129 11.54 -10.86 23.87
C SER A 129 10.26 -11.02 23.06
N ARG A 130 9.93 -12.27 22.71
CA ARG A 130 8.71 -12.59 21.96
C ARG A 130 7.45 -12.00 22.63
N ALA A 131 7.41 -12.02 23.96
CA ALA A 131 6.33 -11.44 24.75
C ALA A 131 6.27 -9.91 24.65
N GLN A 132 7.42 -9.23 24.73
CA GLN A 132 7.50 -7.78 24.58
C GLN A 132 7.07 -7.32 23.17
N ARG A 133 7.48 -8.03 22.12
CA ARG A 133 7.05 -7.74 20.74
C ARG A 133 5.54 -7.87 20.57
N HIS A 134 4.93 -8.87 21.20
CA HIS A 134 3.48 -9.09 21.14
C HIS A 134 2.71 -7.99 21.89
N LYS A 135 3.19 -7.57 23.07
CA LYS A 135 2.62 -6.43 23.82
C LYS A 135 2.69 -5.14 23.00
N ASN A 136 3.85 -4.83 22.40
CA ASN A 136 4.02 -3.64 21.58
C ASN A 136 3.12 -3.67 20.33
N ARG A 137 3.00 -4.82 19.67
CA ARG A 137 2.11 -4.97 18.50
C ARG A 137 0.63 -4.74 18.85
N ARG A 138 0.19 -5.19 20.03
CA ARG A 138 -1.17 -4.91 20.53
C ARG A 138 -1.36 -3.42 20.82
N ARG A 139 -0.40 -2.79 21.50
CA ARG A 139 -0.45 -1.35 21.81
C ARG A 139 -0.52 -0.50 20.55
N ASN A 140 0.38 -0.74 19.60
CA ASN A 140 0.42 0.01 18.33
C ASN A 140 -0.87 -0.18 17.52
N LYS A 141 -1.52 -1.35 17.60
CA LYS A 141 -2.80 -1.58 16.93
C LYS A 141 -3.91 -0.73 17.55
N ILE A 142 -3.97 -0.67 18.89
CA ILE A 142 -4.95 0.17 19.61
C ILE A 142 -4.73 1.64 19.27
N GLU A 143 -3.48 2.11 19.27
CA GLU A 143 -3.12 3.49 18.91
C GLU A 143 -3.55 3.82 17.47
N GLN A 144 -3.31 2.92 16.51
CA GLN A 144 -3.71 3.11 15.11
C GLN A 144 -5.24 3.09 14.93
N ASP A 145 -5.94 2.23 15.65
CA ASP A 145 -7.41 2.15 15.59
C ASP A 145 -8.04 3.39 16.24
N ALA A 146 -7.51 3.89 17.37
CA ALA A 146 -7.90 5.16 17.97
C ALA A 146 -7.66 6.36 17.03
N ALA A 147 -6.48 6.44 16.41
CA ALA A 147 -6.17 7.49 15.45
C ALA A 147 -7.10 7.47 14.22
N ARG A 148 -7.55 6.27 13.78
CA ARG A 148 -8.55 6.14 12.71
C ARG A 148 -9.93 6.62 13.15
N GLU A 149 -10.34 6.31 14.37
CA GLU A 149 -11.60 6.81 14.93
C GLU A 149 -11.60 8.34 15.06
N ASP A 150 -10.51 8.92 15.55
CA ASP A 150 -10.40 10.38 15.68
C ASP A 150 -10.36 11.07 14.30
N ALA A 151 -9.70 10.46 13.31
CA ALA A 151 -9.74 10.94 11.92
C ALA A 151 -11.15 10.84 11.30
N LEU A 152 -11.96 9.85 11.69
CA LEU A 152 -13.36 9.74 11.26
C LEU A 152 -14.23 10.81 11.92
N LYS A 153 -14.07 11.05 13.23
CA LYS A 153 -14.77 12.11 13.98
C LYS A 153 -14.43 13.50 13.44
N ASN A 154 -13.17 13.76 13.13
CA ASN A 154 -12.75 15.04 12.52
C ASN A 154 -13.32 15.25 11.12
N LYS A 155 -13.47 14.18 10.31
CA LYS A 155 -14.14 14.27 9.00
C LYS A 155 -15.64 14.55 9.12
N GLU A 156 -16.30 14.04 10.16
CA GLU A 156 -17.70 14.37 10.45
C GLU A 156 -17.86 15.84 10.89
N ASN A 157 -16.93 16.36 11.69
CA ASN A 157 -16.92 17.76 12.13
C ASN A 157 -16.60 18.80 11.02
N LEU A 158 -15.89 18.41 9.96
CA LEU A 158 -15.59 19.27 8.80
C LEU A 158 -16.72 19.31 7.75
N SER A 159 -17.81 18.58 7.93
CA SER A 159 -18.96 18.59 7.03
C SER A 159 -19.96 19.71 7.38
N GLY A 160 -19.54 20.97 7.15
CA GLY A 160 -20.38 22.17 7.20
C GLY A 160 -21.53 22.17 6.17
N PRO A 161 -22.51 23.08 6.28
CA PRO A 161 -23.85 22.90 5.73
C PRO A 161 -23.86 22.80 4.21
N LYS A 162 -24.58 21.78 3.71
CA LYS A 162 -24.80 21.52 2.28
C LYS A 162 -25.40 22.76 1.61
N ARG A 163 -24.74 23.25 0.55
CA ARG A 163 -25.25 24.32 -0.32
C ARG A 163 -26.68 23.97 -0.77
N LYS A 164 -27.63 24.85 -0.47
CA LYS A 164 -29.00 24.79 -0.99
C LYS A 164 -28.92 25.01 -2.51
N ASN A 165 -29.43 24.07 -3.30
CA ASN A 165 -29.69 24.30 -4.71
C ASN A 165 -30.87 25.27 -4.83
N SER A 166 -30.64 26.45 -5.38
CA SER A 166 -31.66 27.38 -5.87
C SER A 166 -32.09 26.96 -7.27
N GLN A 167 -33.40 26.72 -7.42
CA GLN A 167 -34.11 26.80 -8.71
C GLN A 167 -34.19 28.25 -9.18
#